data_AF-A0A7C3WMH4-F1
#
_entry.id   AF-A0A7C3WMH4-F1
#
_cell.length_a   1.000
_cell.length_b   1.000
_cell.length_c   1.000
_cell.angle_alpha   90.00
_cell.angle_beta   90.00
_cell.angle_gamma   90.00
#
_symmetry.space_group_name_H-M   'P 1'
#
loop_
_entity.id
_entity.type
_entity.pdbx_description
1 polymer ?
#
loop_
_entity_poly.entity_id
_entity_poly.type
_entity_poly.pdbx_seq_one_letter_code
_entity_poly.pdbx_strand_id
1 'polypeptide(L)' 'MDRGECSNLANQPSGCRFHPRCPYATDSCVHEEPLLVDKGGAHQAACHYTDEIKSKRGVIEAPLKYSA' A
#
# COMPACT_ATOMS: atom_id res chain seq x y z
N MET A 1 21.97 16.13 -24.38
CA MET A 1 21.99 15.97 -22.90
C MET A 1 20.57 16.23 -22.42
N ASP A 2 19.69 15.26 -22.66
CA ASP A 2 18.30 15.32 -22.22
C ASP A 2 18.28 14.99 -20.72
N ARG A 3 18.10 16.03 -19.91
CA ARG A 3 18.00 15.87 -18.46
C ARG A 3 16.65 15.22 -18.21
N GLY A 4 16.67 13.91 -17.96
CA GLY A 4 15.51 13.15 -17.52
C GLY A 4 14.79 13.90 -16.41
N GLU A 5 13.73 14.57 -16.80
CA GLU A 5 12.83 15.28 -15.92
C GLU A 5 12.19 14.23 -15.02
N CYS A 6 12.63 14.22 -13.75
CA CYS A 6 12.02 13.42 -12.70
C CYS A 6 10.67 14.07 -12.39
N SER A 7 9.73 13.93 -13.32
CA SER A 7 8.42 14.54 -13.25
C SER A 7 7.66 13.85 -12.12
N ASN A 8 7.65 14.58 -11.00
CA ASN A 8 6.65 14.54 -9.95
C ASN A 8 6.86 13.51 -8.82
N LEU A 9 7.89 13.75 -7.99
CA LEU A 9 7.98 13.17 -6.63
C LEU A 9 7.09 13.91 -5.60
N ALA A 10 6.49 15.04 -5.99
CA ALA A 10 5.79 15.97 -5.09
C ALA A 10 4.35 15.56 -4.76
N ASN A 11 3.70 14.75 -5.60
CA ASN A 11 2.37 14.21 -5.31
C ASN A 11 2.45 12.95 -4.44
N GLN A 12 2.91 13.13 -3.20
CA GLN A 12 2.81 12.06 -2.22
C GLN A 12 1.34 11.90 -1.80
N PRO A 13 0.76 10.69 -1.94
CA PRO A 13 -0.55 10.39 -1.40
C PRO A 13 -0.58 10.60 0.11
N SER A 14 -1.68 11.18 0.61
CA SER A 14 -1.96 11.23 2.04
C SER A 14 -2.20 9.82 2.60
N GLY A 15 -1.87 9.61 3.87
CA GLY A 15 -1.99 8.30 4.52
C GLY A 15 -0.97 7.27 4.03
N CYS A 16 -1.42 6.07 3.67
CA CYS A 16 -0.57 4.97 3.24
C CYS A 16 -0.01 5.22 1.83
N ARG A 17 1.32 5.39 1.73
CA ARG A 17 2.02 5.61 0.44
C ARG A 17 1.74 4.58 -0.66
N PHE A 18 1.28 3.39 -0.28
CA PHE A 18 0.97 2.31 -1.21
C PHE A 18 -0.51 2.27 -1.62
N HIS A 19 -1.40 3.05 -1.01
CA HIS A 19 -2.84 3.01 -1.30
C HIS A 19 -3.18 3.21 -2.79
N PRO A 20 -2.47 4.03 -3.60
CA PRO A 20 -2.82 4.20 -5.02
C PRO A 20 -2.57 2.95 -5.86
N ARG A 21 -1.71 2.03 -5.38
CA ARG A 21 -1.36 0.79 -6.09
C ARG A 21 -1.72 -0.48 -5.31
N CYS A 22 -2.27 -0.37 -4.12
CA CYS A 22 -2.58 -1.51 -3.27
C CYS A 22 -3.98 -2.05 -3.63
N PRO A 23 -4.10 -3.32 -4.07
CA PRO A 23 -5.41 -3.90 -4.43
C PRO A 23 -6.32 -4.12 -3.22
N TYR A 24 -5.75 -4.08 -2.01
CA TYR A 24 -6.44 -4.20 -0.73
C TYR A 24 -6.61 -2.83 -0.04
N ALA A 25 -6.33 -1.72 -0.72
CA ALA A 25 -6.53 -0.39 -0.14
C ALA A 25 -8.00 -0.19 0.26
N THR A 26 -8.18 0.41 1.44
CA THR A 26 -9.48 0.85 1.96
C THR A 26 -9.43 2.35 2.21
N ASP A 27 -10.55 2.92 2.61
CA ASP A 27 -10.67 4.34 2.92
C ASP A 27 -9.71 4.78 4.04
N SER A 28 -9.50 3.92 5.05
CA SER A 28 -8.51 4.15 6.11
C SER A 28 -7.09 4.29 5.58
N CYS A 29 -6.73 3.58 4.50
CA CYS A 29 -5.40 3.72 3.88
C CYS A 29 -5.20 5.07 3.20
N VAL A 30 -6.26 5.79 2.85
CA VAL A 30 -6.19 7.11 2.18
C VAL A 30 -6.11 8.23 3.21
N HIS A 31 -6.83 8.09 4.33
CA HIS A 31 -6.93 9.14 5.34
C HIS A 31 -5.91 8.98 6.48
N GLU A 32 -5.47 7.75 6.79
CA GLU A 32 -4.63 7.46 7.96
C GLU A 32 -3.30 6.78 7.58
N GLU A 33 -2.20 7.31 8.13
CA GLU A 33 -0.88 6.71 7.97
C GLU A 33 -0.74 5.47 8.89
N PRO A 34 -0.41 4.29 8.33
CA PRO A 34 -0.31 3.07 9.12
C PRO A 34 0.91 3.10 10.05
N LEU A 35 0.69 2.63 11.29
CA LEU A 35 1.76 2.49 12.26
C LEU A 35 2.73 1.37 11.86
N LEU A 36 4.02 1.62 12.05
CA LEU A 36 5.06 0.62 11.87
C LEU A 36 4.98 -0.39 13.02
N VAL A 37 4.50 -1.59 12.72
CA VAL A 37 4.30 -2.67 13.69
C VAL A 37 5.25 -3.83 13.42
N ASP A 38 5.77 -4.44 14.47
CA ASP A 38 6.54 -5.68 14.36
C ASP A 38 5.63 -6.86 14.00
N LYS A 39 6.05 -7.66 13.03
CA LYS A 39 5.31 -8.81 12.51
C LYS A 39 6.03 -10.13 12.78
N GLY A 40 6.96 -10.13 13.74
CA GLY A 40 7.78 -11.25 14.14
C GLY A 40 9.07 -11.38 13.31
N GLY A 41 10.09 -12.00 13.91
CA GLY A 41 11.33 -12.34 13.21
C GLY A 41 12.15 -11.13 12.73
N ALA A 42 12.11 -10.01 13.48
CA ALA A 42 12.72 -8.73 13.10
C ALA A 42 12.18 -8.14 11.78
N HIS A 43 10.95 -8.52 11.39
CA HIS A 43 10.27 -7.96 10.24
C HIS A 43 9.20 -6.98 10.69
N GLN A 44 9.32 -5.73 10.29
CA GLN A 44 8.34 -4.68 10.58
C GLN A 44 7.56 -4.31 9.32
N ALA A 45 6.27 -4.00 9.48
CA ALA A 45 5.41 -3.56 8.40
C ALA A 45 4.50 -2.42 8.86
N ALA A 46 4.34 -1.40 8.03
CA ALA A 46 3.40 -0.30 8.23
C ALA A 46 2.16 -0.54 7.36
N CYS A 47 1.33 -1.52 7.72
CA CYS A 47 0.10 -1.82 6.98
C CYS A 47 -1.03 -2.18 7.96
N HIS A 48 -2.17 -1.49 7.79
CA HIS A 48 -3.40 -1.63 8.57
C HIS A 48 -3.95 -3.07 8.57
N TYR A 49 -3.81 -3.79 7.46
CA TYR A 49 -4.44 -5.11 7.25
C TYR A 49 -3.42 -6.25 7.09
N THR A 50 -2.21 -6.09 7.63
CA THR A 50 -1.14 -7.06 7.39
C THR A 50 -1.51 -8.48 7.83
N ASP A 51 -2.17 -8.62 8.98
CA ASP A 51 -2.52 -9.93 9.54
C ASP A 51 -3.64 -10.61 8.74
N GLU A 52 -4.62 -9.82 8.28
CA GLU A 52 -5.70 -10.29 7.41
C GLU A 52 -5.18 -10.77 6.05
N ILE A 53 -4.21 -10.06 5.47
CA ILE A 53 -3.64 -10.41 4.16
C ILE A 53 -2.63 -11.56 4.26
N LYS A 54 -1.83 -11.64 5.33
CA LYS A 54 -0.86 -12.73 5.55
C LYS A 54 -1.50 -14.11 5.52
N SER A 55 -2.74 -14.22 6.00
CA SER A 55 -3.52 -15.47 6.00
C SER A 55 -3.87 -15.96 4.58
N LYS A 56 -3.90 -15.06 3.57
CA LYS A 56 -4.29 -15.36 2.17
C LYS A 56 -3.10 -15.61 1.23
N ARG A 57 -1.91 -15.95 1.73
CA ARG A 57 -0.68 -16.18 0.93
C ARG A 57 -0.75 -17.41 0.02
N GLY A 58 -1.59 -17.36 -1.00
CA GLY A 58 -1.72 -18.40 -2.02
C GLY A 58 -2.59 -18.05 -3.22
N VAL A 59 -3.36 -16.95 -3.19
CA VAL A 59 -4.22 -16.60 -4.34
C VAL A 59 -4.06 -15.13 -4.67
N ILE A 60 -3.51 -14.85 -5.84
CA ILE A 60 -3.54 -13.55 -6.50
C ILE A 60 -4.96 -13.22 -6.99
N GLU A 61 -5.96 -13.28 -6.11
CA GLU A 61 -7.29 -12.74 -6.44
C GLU A 61 -7.34 -11.30 -5.95
N ALA A 62 -6.59 -10.45 -6.65
CA ALA A 62 -6.84 -9.02 -6.58
C ALA A 62 -8.31 -8.81 -6.93
N PRO A 63 -9.12 -8.19 -6.06
CA PRO A 63 -10.49 -7.89 -6.42
C PRO A 63 -10.45 -6.96 -7.65
N LEU A 64 -11.20 -7.34 -8.68
CA LEU A 64 -11.47 -6.63 -9.94
C LEU A 64 -12.14 -5.27 -9.68
N LYS A 65 -11.53 -4.37 -8.88
CA LYS A 65 -12.13 -3.09 -8.48
C LYS A 65 -11.96 -1.97 -9.52
N TYR A 66 -11.76 -2.34 -10.78
CA TYR A 66 -12.00 -1.46 -11.92
C TYR A 66 -12.79 -2.23 -12.98
N SER A 67 -14.00 -2.63 -12.62
CA SER A 67 -15.09 -2.91 -13.56
C SER A 67 -16.18 -1.88 -13.29
N ALA A 68 -15.98 -0.68 -13.83
CA ALA A 68 -16.98 0.30 -14.27
C ALA A 68 -16.25 1.45 -14.98
#